data_AF-A0A2V1B6M6-F1
#
_entry.id   AF-A0A2V1B6M6-F1
#
_cell.length_a   1.000
_cell.length_b   1.000
_cell.length_c   1.000
_cell.angle_alpha   90.00
_cell.angle_beta   90.00
_cell.angle_gamma   90.00
#
_symmetry.space_group_name_H-M   'P 1'
#
loop_
_entity.id
_entity.type
_entity.pdbx_description
1 polymer ?
#
loop_
_entity_poly.entity_id
_entity_poly.type
_entity_poly.pdbx_seq_one_letter_code
_entity_poly.pdbx_strand_id
1 'polypeptide(L)'
;MAAKIELRNPCDSSLTIDLDPPIRFLFRTRPDQLEMIHPSLDLADTILIEKLCLIHKIDISKTQRLITKVWIEKTTERADIICDYGVSTNAEPKVMAYDITIKDSNLIIDPLVHSEIRSRVNKEVKVWRELNIKYGMDFPGRTDVRIWQRRQKQLRRENALASTIRQP
;
A
#
# COMPACT_ATOMS: atom_id res chain seq x y z
N MET A 1 -24.16 2.78 2.08
CA MET A 1 -23.89 3.33 0.74
C MET A 1 -22.51 3.96 0.79
N ALA A 2 -21.52 3.41 0.07
CA ALA A 2 -20.20 4.02 -0.02
C ALA A 2 -20.25 5.14 -1.08
N ALA A 3 -19.84 6.35 -0.69
CA ALA A 3 -19.78 7.49 -1.60
C ALA A 3 -18.59 7.31 -2.55
N LYS A 4 -18.87 7.40 -3.86
CA LYS A 4 -17.85 7.46 -4.92
C LYS A 4 -17.33 8.89 -4.98
N ILE A 5 -16.04 9.11 -4.75
CA ILE A 5 -15.45 10.45 -4.82
C ILE A 5 -14.78 10.60 -6.19
N GLU A 6 -15.50 11.21 -7.13
CA GLU A 6 -14.94 11.65 -8.41
C GLU A 6 -14.38 13.07 -8.24
N LEU A 7 -13.06 13.20 -8.13
CA LEU A 7 -12.41 14.51 -8.10
C LEU A 7 -12.31 15.05 -9.53
N ARG A 8 -13.22 15.95 -9.90
CA ARG A 8 -13.08 16.83 -11.07
C ARG A 8 -12.58 18.20 -10.60
N ASN A 9 -11.49 18.66 -11.21
CA ASN A 9 -10.88 19.98 -11.09
C ASN A 9 -10.37 20.40 -9.68
N PRO A 10 -9.23 21.12 -9.60
CA PRO A 10 -8.66 21.62 -8.33
C PRO A 10 -9.43 22.80 -7.70
N CYS A 11 -10.69 23.04 -8.08
CA CYS A 11 -11.52 24.13 -7.55
C CYS A 11 -12.88 23.69 -6.97
N ASP A 12 -13.20 22.39 -6.92
CA ASP A 12 -14.42 21.94 -6.26
C ASP A 12 -14.15 21.60 -4.78
N SER A 13 -14.44 22.58 -3.93
CA SER A 13 -14.38 22.49 -2.48
C SER A 13 -15.58 21.71 -1.93
N SER A 14 -15.54 20.37 -1.91
CA SER A 14 -16.46 19.61 -1.05
C SER A 14 -16.01 18.16 -0.82
N LEU A 15 -15.21 17.97 0.24
CA LEU A 15 -15.22 16.85 1.21
C LEU A 15 -13.82 16.75 1.83
N THR A 16 -13.43 17.80 2.56
CA THR A 16 -12.23 17.74 3.39
C THR A 16 -12.60 16.96 4.65
N ILE A 17 -12.05 15.75 4.80
CA ILE A 17 -12.22 14.94 6.01
C ILE A 17 -10.95 15.12 6.83
N ASP A 18 -11.05 15.83 7.96
CA ASP A 18 -9.99 15.85 8.97
C ASP A 18 -9.90 14.46 9.60
N LEU A 19 -8.69 13.93 9.62
CA LEU A 19 -8.42 12.55 10.01
C LEU A 19 -7.58 12.52 11.29
N ASP A 20 -8.14 11.93 12.36
CA ASP A 20 -7.45 11.80 13.64
C ASP A 20 -6.43 10.65 13.62
N PRO A 21 -5.13 10.91 13.82
CA PRO A 21 -4.12 9.86 13.93
C PRO A 21 -4.33 9.01 15.20
N PRO A 22 -3.81 7.76 15.26
CA PRO A 22 -2.96 7.09 14.28
C PRO A 22 -3.75 6.36 13.17
N ILE A 23 -3.40 6.60 11.91
CA ILE A 23 -4.05 5.98 10.73
C ILE A 23 -3.00 5.30 9.85
N ARG A 24 -3.35 4.14 9.33
CA ARG A 24 -2.60 3.43 8.30
C ARG A 24 -3.40 3.41 7.02
N PHE A 25 -2.80 3.87 5.94
CA PHE A 25 -3.41 3.84 4.63
C PHE A 25 -2.94 2.63 3.84
N LEU A 26 -3.86 2.03 3.10
CA LEU A 26 -3.59 1.10 2.02
C LEU A 26 -4.09 1.72 0.71
N PHE A 27 -3.19 1.95 -0.24
CA PHE A 27 -3.53 2.34 -1.59
C PHE A 27 -3.35 1.16 -2.51
N ARG A 28 -4.42 0.77 -3.18
CA ARG A 28 -4.40 -0.24 -4.23
C ARG A 28 -4.50 0.47 -5.57
N THR A 29 -3.63 0.12 -6.50
CA THR A 29 -3.64 0.67 -7.85
C THR A 29 -2.90 -0.29 -8.79
N ARG A 30 -2.53 0.15 -9.98
CA ARG A 30 -1.73 -0.61 -10.93
C ARG A 30 -0.45 0.14 -11.34
N PRO A 31 0.65 -0.57 -11.63
CA PRO A 31 1.90 0.07 -12.04
C PRO A 31 1.77 0.94 -13.31
N ASP A 32 1.02 0.49 -14.32
CA ASP A 32 0.75 1.26 -15.55
C ASP A 32 0.07 2.60 -15.25
N GLN A 33 -0.85 2.61 -14.28
CA GLN A 33 -1.53 3.83 -13.85
C GLN A 33 -0.60 4.78 -13.09
N LEU A 34 0.31 4.24 -12.27
CA LEU A 34 1.31 5.04 -11.56
C LEU A 34 2.30 5.71 -12.52
N GLU A 35 2.64 5.06 -13.64
CA GLU A 35 3.47 5.66 -14.69
C GLU A 35 2.83 6.90 -15.33
N MET A 36 1.49 7.00 -15.29
CA MET A 36 0.76 8.21 -15.71
C MET A 36 0.95 9.39 -14.76
N ILE A 37 1.38 9.15 -13.52
CA ILE A 37 1.80 10.21 -12.58
C ILE A 37 3.25 10.58 -12.85
N HIS A 38 4.13 9.58 -12.91
CA HIS A 38 5.56 9.78 -13.11
C HIS A 38 6.23 8.49 -13.62
N PRO A 39 7.18 8.55 -14.58
CA PRO A 39 7.82 7.35 -15.14
C PRO A 39 8.67 6.56 -14.13
N SER A 40 9.29 7.25 -13.16
CA SER A 40 9.88 6.58 -12.00
C SER A 40 8.79 6.20 -11.01
N LEU A 41 8.60 4.90 -10.86
CA LEU A 41 7.59 4.28 -10.00
C LEU A 41 7.73 4.61 -8.51
N ASP A 42 8.94 4.79 -8.00
CA ASP A 42 9.16 5.20 -6.61
C ASP A 42 8.79 6.67 -6.39
N LEU A 43 9.03 7.52 -7.39
CA LEU A 43 8.56 8.92 -7.36
C LEU A 43 7.04 8.99 -7.53
N ALA A 44 6.45 8.13 -8.36
CA ALA A 44 5.00 8.03 -8.51
C ALA A 44 4.31 7.66 -7.19
N ASP A 45 4.89 6.75 -6.39
CA ASP A 45 4.39 6.43 -5.04
C ASP A 45 4.37 7.66 -4.15
N THR A 46 5.49 8.41 -4.10
CA THR A 46 5.61 9.62 -3.28
C THR A 46 4.58 10.67 -3.69
N ILE A 47 4.45 10.95 -4.99
CA ILE A 47 3.49 11.94 -5.51
C ILE A 47 2.04 11.50 -5.23
N LEU A 48 1.74 10.21 -5.31
CA LEU A 48 0.42 9.69 -4.95
C LEU A 48 0.11 9.93 -3.46
N ILE A 49 1.06 9.66 -2.58
CA ILE A 49 0.94 9.89 -1.12
C ILE A 49 0.74 11.39 -0.85
N GLU A 50 1.52 12.26 -1.50
CA GLU A 50 1.40 13.73 -1.41
C GLU A 50 -0.01 14.21 -1.77
N LYS A 51 -0.52 13.78 -2.94
CA LYS A 51 -1.87 14.15 -3.39
C LYS A 51 -2.94 13.72 -2.39
N LEU A 52 -2.81 12.55 -1.77
CA LEU A 52 -3.75 12.08 -0.76
C LEU A 52 -3.63 12.83 0.56
N CYS A 53 -2.42 13.20 0.97
CA CYS A 53 -2.23 14.04 2.13
C CYS A 53 -2.92 15.39 1.95
N LEU A 54 -2.84 15.99 0.75
CA LEU A 54 -3.57 17.22 0.42
C LEU A 54 -5.09 17.05 0.50
N ILE A 55 -5.64 15.95 -0.02
CA ILE A 55 -7.08 15.65 0.02
C ILE A 55 -7.59 15.54 1.48
N HIS A 56 -6.81 14.91 2.34
CA HIS A 56 -7.15 14.68 3.75
C HIS A 56 -6.63 15.75 4.71
N LYS A 57 -6.02 16.84 4.21
CA LYS A 57 -5.34 17.88 5.02
C LYS A 57 -4.34 17.30 6.04
N ILE A 58 -3.69 16.21 5.66
CA ILE A 58 -2.68 15.54 6.47
C ILE A 58 -1.35 16.24 6.32
N ASP A 59 -0.68 16.47 7.45
CA ASP A 59 0.72 16.88 7.49
C ASP A 59 1.61 15.74 6.98
N ILE A 60 2.13 15.92 5.77
CA ILE A 60 2.99 14.94 5.10
C ILE A 60 4.26 14.61 5.87
N SER A 61 4.77 15.54 6.69
CA SER A 61 5.98 15.29 7.49
C SER A 61 5.77 14.21 8.56
N LYS A 62 4.51 13.92 8.88
CA LYS A 62 4.08 12.87 9.82
C LYS A 62 3.63 11.60 9.11
N THR A 63 3.79 11.54 7.80
CA THR A 63 3.47 10.37 6.97
C THR A 63 4.73 9.59 6.65
N GLN A 64 4.72 8.30 6.95
CA GLN A 64 5.81 7.38 6.66
C GLN A 64 5.34 6.33 5.66
N ARG A 65 5.91 6.33 4.44
CA ARG A 65 5.76 5.21 3.50
C ARG A 65 6.41 3.98 4.13
N LEU A 66 5.66 2.89 4.20
CA LEU A 66 6.14 1.62 4.75
C LEU A 66 6.46 0.67 3.60
N ILE A 67 5.45 0.17 2.92
CA ILE A 67 5.62 -0.96 2.01
C ILE A 67 5.08 -0.57 0.65
N THR A 68 5.84 -0.78 -0.42
CA THR A 68 5.24 -0.88 -1.76
C THR A 68 5.42 -2.29 -2.29
N LYS A 69 4.32 -2.95 -2.58
CA LYS A 69 4.30 -4.33 -3.05
C LYS A 69 3.57 -4.43 -4.37
N VAL A 70 4.27 -4.93 -5.39
CA VAL A 70 3.70 -5.22 -6.70
C VAL A 70 3.50 -6.73 -6.83
N TRP A 71 2.35 -7.16 -7.33
CA TRP A 71 2.11 -8.56 -7.68
C TRP A 71 1.24 -8.70 -8.91
N ILE A 72 1.39 -9.83 -9.58
CA ILE A 72 0.52 -10.22 -10.69
C ILE A 72 -0.69 -10.91 -10.09
N GLU A 73 -1.87 -10.31 -10.24
CA GLU A 73 -3.16 -10.92 -9.94
C GLU A 73 -3.79 -11.39 -11.25
N LYS A 74 -3.85 -12.71 -11.45
CA LYS A 74 -4.22 -13.36 -12.71
C LYS A 74 -3.28 -12.95 -13.85
N THR A 75 -3.65 -11.90 -14.59
CA THR A 75 -2.94 -11.37 -15.76
C THR A 75 -2.60 -9.88 -15.62
N THR A 76 -3.03 -9.22 -14.54
CA THR A 76 -2.85 -7.79 -14.34
C THR A 76 -1.92 -7.54 -13.16
N GLU A 77 -0.96 -6.62 -13.35
CA GLU A 77 -0.16 -6.14 -12.23
C GLU A 77 -0.99 -5.25 -11.32
N ARG A 78 -0.78 -5.43 -10.01
CA ARG A 78 -1.39 -4.65 -8.95
C ARG A 78 -0.29 -4.18 -8.01
N ALA A 79 -0.40 -2.93 -7.56
CA ALA A 79 0.45 -2.34 -6.55
C ALA A 79 -0.39 -2.05 -5.28
N ASP A 80 0.03 -2.59 -4.14
CA ASP A 80 -0.43 -2.14 -2.83
C ASP A 80 0.69 -1.29 -2.19
N ILE A 81 0.37 -0.04 -1.86
CA ILE A 81 1.24 0.91 -1.16
C ILE A 81 0.66 1.12 0.24
N ILE A 82 1.48 0.95 1.28
CA ILE A 82 1.07 1.11 2.68
C ILE A 82 1.87 2.25 3.30
N CYS A 83 1.19 3.20 3.95
CA CYS A 83 1.83 4.26 4.72
C CYS A 83 1.13 4.50 6.06
N ASP A 84 1.89 5.00 7.03
CA ASP A 84 1.42 5.36 8.37
C ASP A 84 1.34 6.88 8.49
N TYR A 85 0.29 7.41 9.11
CA TYR A 85 0.15 8.81 9.51
C TYR A 85 0.00 8.91 11.03
N GLY A 86 0.97 9.57 11.67
CA GLY A 86 0.98 9.79 13.12
C GLY A 86 1.00 8.50 13.97
N VAL A 87 1.46 7.38 13.40
CA VAL A 87 1.48 6.06 14.07
C VAL A 87 2.76 5.92 14.89
N SER A 88 2.62 5.88 16.23
CA SER A 88 3.72 5.47 17.12
C SER A 88 3.96 3.96 17.01
N THR A 89 5.15 3.51 17.38
CA THR A 89 5.60 2.11 17.23
C THR A 89 4.74 1.07 17.95
N ASN A 90 3.92 1.45 18.92
CA ASN A 90 3.22 0.53 19.82
C ASN A 90 1.68 0.49 19.66
N ALA A 91 1.09 1.36 18.83
CA ALA A 91 -0.36 1.37 18.62
C ALA A 91 -0.74 0.58 17.35
N GLU A 92 -1.87 -0.14 17.39
CA GLU A 92 -2.47 -0.71 16.17
C GLU A 92 -3.39 0.34 15.52
N PRO A 93 -2.96 0.99 14.43
CA PRO A 93 -3.72 2.08 13.83
C PRO A 93 -5.04 1.60 13.21
N LYS A 94 -5.97 2.56 13.05
CA LYS A 94 -7.11 2.38 12.14
C LYS A 94 -6.57 2.19 10.72
N VAL A 95 -7.19 1.33 9.92
CA VAL A 95 -6.80 1.15 8.51
C VAL A 95 -7.84 1.76 7.60
N MET A 96 -7.42 2.71 6.78
CA MET A 96 -8.20 3.23 5.66
C MET A 96 -7.63 2.67 4.38
N ALA A 97 -8.48 2.13 3.52
CA ALA A 97 -8.05 1.48 2.29
C ALA A 97 -8.81 2.05 1.09
N TYR A 98 -8.08 2.25 0.00
CA TYR A 98 -8.61 2.84 -1.22
C TYR A 98 -8.15 2.06 -2.43
N ASP A 99 -9.05 1.93 -3.41
CA ASP A 99 -8.73 1.59 -4.78
C ASP A 99 -8.58 2.90 -5.54
N ILE A 100 -7.44 3.05 -6.20
CA ILE A 100 -7.03 4.30 -6.83
C ILE A 100 -6.85 4.04 -8.31
N THR A 101 -7.71 4.69 -9.08
CA THR A 101 -7.59 4.75 -10.53
C THR A 101 -7.03 6.11 -10.93
N ILE A 102 -5.96 6.08 -11.71
CA ILE A 102 -5.35 7.28 -12.27
C ILE A 102 -5.81 7.39 -13.72
N LYS A 103 -6.44 8.51 -14.06
CA LYS A 103 -6.92 8.79 -15.42
C LYS A 103 -6.70 10.27 -15.73
N ASP A 104 -6.01 10.57 -16.82
CA ASP A 104 -5.72 11.94 -17.27
C ASP A 104 -5.12 12.80 -16.12
N SER A 105 -4.20 12.20 -15.36
CA SER A 105 -3.56 12.79 -14.16
C SER A 105 -4.48 13.08 -12.96
N ASN A 106 -5.77 12.77 -13.06
CA ASN A 106 -6.73 12.84 -11.96
C ASN A 106 -6.76 11.54 -11.15
N LEU A 107 -7.03 11.66 -9.86
CA LEU A 107 -7.21 10.54 -8.95
C LEU A 107 -8.70 10.26 -8.75
N ILE A 108 -9.12 9.05 -9.09
CA ILE A 108 -10.43 8.51 -8.71
C ILE A 108 -10.19 7.59 -7.52
N ILE A 109 -10.83 7.89 -6.39
CA ILE A 109 -10.56 7.24 -5.11
C ILE A 109 -11.84 6.54 -4.64
N ASP A 110 -11.79 5.22 -4.62
CA ASP A 110 -12.89 4.37 -4.19
C ASP A 110 -12.55 3.70 -2.86
N PRO A 111 -13.36 3.86 -1.79
CA PRO A 111 -13.11 3.18 -0.53
C PRO A 111 -13.14 1.65 -0.68
N LEU A 112 -12.09 0.97 -0.22
CA LEU A 112 -12.04 -0.48 -0.13
C LEU A 112 -12.55 -0.93 1.24
N VAL A 113 -13.84 -1.25 1.29
CA VAL A 113 -14.48 -1.74 2.51
C VAL A 113 -14.51 -3.26 2.50
N HIS A 114 -13.56 -3.88 3.22
CA HIS A 114 -13.55 -5.33 3.45
C HIS A 114 -13.06 -5.61 4.87
N SER A 115 -13.76 -6.47 5.60
CA SER A 115 -13.52 -6.76 7.03
C SER A 115 -12.09 -7.23 7.31
N GLU A 116 -11.51 -7.99 6.38
CA GLU A 116 -10.17 -8.56 6.54
C GLU A 116 -9.01 -7.61 6.20
N ILE A 117 -9.27 -6.48 5.53
CA ILE A 117 -8.19 -5.58 5.07
C ILE A 117 -7.35 -5.08 6.24
N ARG A 118 -8.01 -4.65 7.33
CA ARG A 118 -7.33 -4.14 8.52
C ARG A 118 -6.36 -5.16 9.10
N SER A 119 -6.85 -6.38 9.36
CA SER A 119 -6.06 -7.47 9.91
C SER A 119 -4.88 -7.84 9.00
N ARG A 120 -5.14 -7.95 7.69
CA ARG A 120 -4.11 -8.28 6.68
C ARG A 120 -2.98 -7.24 6.66
N VAL A 121 -3.35 -5.96 6.55
CA VAL A 121 -2.40 -4.84 6.44
C VAL A 121 -1.58 -4.70 7.72
N ASN A 122 -2.22 -4.76 8.89
CA ASN A 122 -1.52 -4.66 10.17
C ASN A 122 -0.56 -5.83 10.41
N LYS A 123 -0.97 -7.05 10.04
CA LYS A 123 -0.08 -8.23 10.09
C LYS A 123 1.13 -8.08 9.17
N GLU A 124 0.94 -7.60 7.95
CA GLU A 124 2.03 -7.40 6.99
C GLU A 124 3.05 -6.37 7.50
N VAL A 125 2.59 -5.23 8.01
CA VAL A 125 3.47 -4.22 8.61
C VAL A 125 4.18 -4.76 9.86
N LYS A 126 3.50 -5.54 10.71
CA LYS A 126 4.11 -6.14 11.89
C LYS A 126 5.27 -7.06 11.52
N VAL A 127 5.08 -7.95 10.53
CA VAL A 127 6.14 -8.85 10.04
C VAL A 127 7.36 -8.05 9.57
N TRP A 128 7.15 -6.98 8.80
CA TRP A 128 8.27 -6.14 8.35
C TRP A 128 8.94 -5.38 9.48
N ARG A 129 8.18 -4.84 10.44
CA ARG A 129 8.76 -4.21 11.65
C ARG A 129 9.65 -5.18 12.41
N GLU A 130 9.20 -6.43 12.60
CA GLU A 130 10.00 -7.46 13.26
C GLU A 130 11.28 -7.81 12.48
N LEU A 131 11.20 -7.88 11.15
CA LEU A 131 12.37 -8.10 10.29
C LEU A 131 13.35 -6.91 10.36
N ASN A 132 12.85 -5.68 10.34
CA ASN A 132 13.64 -4.47 10.46
C ASN A 132 14.40 -4.44 11.78
N ILE A 133 13.72 -4.73 12.89
CA ILE A 133 14.34 -4.80 14.23
C ILE A 133 15.39 -5.92 14.30
N LYS A 134 15.07 -7.11 13.76
CA LYS A 134 15.94 -8.29 13.86
C LYS A 134 17.20 -8.19 13.01
N TYR A 135 17.10 -7.58 11.83
CA TYR A 135 18.16 -7.58 10.83
C TYR A 135 18.72 -6.19 10.49
N GLY A 136 18.24 -5.13 11.16
CA GLY A 136 18.63 -3.75 10.87
C GLY A 136 18.24 -3.29 9.47
N MET A 137 17.15 -3.84 8.91
CA MET A 137 16.67 -3.50 7.57
C MET A 137 15.69 -2.33 7.61
N ASP A 138 15.64 -1.55 6.54
CA ASP A 138 14.57 -0.58 6.32
C ASP A 138 13.29 -1.26 5.83
N PHE A 139 12.17 -0.53 5.89
CA PHE A 139 10.95 -1.02 5.26
C PHE A 139 11.15 -1.17 3.75
N PRO A 140 10.54 -2.20 3.13
CA PRO A 140 10.89 -2.59 1.78
C PRO A 140 10.32 -1.65 0.73
N GLY A 141 11.19 -1.20 -0.18
CA GLY A 141 10.78 -0.60 -1.43
C GLY A 141 10.21 -1.63 -2.42
N ARG A 142 9.78 -1.17 -3.60
CA ARG A 142 9.21 -2.04 -4.66
C ARG A 142 10.12 -3.22 -5.00
N THR A 143 11.42 -2.96 -5.09
CA THR A 143 12.45 -3.95 -5.45
C THR A 143 12.63 -5.01 -4.35
N ASP A 144 12.67 -4.59 -3.09
CA ASP A 144 12.87 -5.48 -1.94
C ASP A 144 11.71 -6.47 -1.81
N VAL A 145 10.48 -5.98 -1.99
CA VAL A 145 9.31 -6.86 -1.92
C VAL A 145 9.29 -7.87 -3.08
N ARG A 146 9.68 -7.47 -4.29
CA ARG A 146 9.78 -8.38 -5.45
C ARG A 146 10.79 -9.51 -5.18
N ILE A 147 11.96 -9.18 -4.64
CA ILE A 147 13.00 -10.17 -4.29
C ILE A 147 12.47 -11.11 -3.20
N TRP A 148 11.87 -10.57 -2.15
CA TRP A 148 11.31 -11.35 -1.05
C TRP A 148 10.22 -12.31 -1.53
N GLN A 149 9.28 -11.84 -2.36
CA GLN A 149 8.23 -12.68 -2.94
C GLN A 149 8.80 -13.82 -3.79
N ARG A 150 9.82 -13.56 -4.62
CA ARG A 150 10.50 -14.59 -5.42
C ARG A 150 11.12 -15.65 -4.53
N ARG A 151 11.82 -15.25 -3.46
CA ARG A 151 12.40 -16.17 -2.47
C ARG A 151 11.33 -17.01 -1.77
N GLN A 152 10.23 -16.40 -1.32
CA GLN A 152 9.13 -17.13 -0.68
C GLN A 152 8.46 -18.13 -1.62
N LYS A 153 8.27 -17.78 -2.90
CA LYS A 153 7.71 -18.68 -3.91
C LYS A 153 8.65 -19.87 -4.17
N GLN A 154 9.96 -19.63 -4.22
CA GLN A 154 10.96 -20.67 -4.37
C GLN A 154 10.96 -21.63 -3.17
N LEU A 155 11.03 -21.10 -1.94
CA LEU A 155 10.98 -21.90 -0.71
C LEU A 155 9.71 -22.76 -0.62
N ARG A 156 8.55 -22.23 -1.03
CA ARG A 156 7.30 -23.01 -1.09
C ARG A 156 7.36 -24.15 -2.09
N ARG A 157 7.98 -23.94 -3.26
CA ARG A 157 8.16 -24.99 -4.27
C ARG A 157 9.11 -26.07 -3.77
N GLU A 158 10.22 -25.68 -3.16
CA GLU A 158 11.20 -26.60 -2.58
C GLU A 158 10.57 -27.44 -1.46
N ASN A 159 9.80 -26.83 -0.56
CA ASN A 159 9.09 -27.54 0.49
C ASN A 159 8.01 -28.48 -0.05
N ALA A 160 7.28 -28.08 -1.11
CA ALA A 160 6.29 -28.94 -1.77
C ALA A 160 6.96 -30.17 -2.41
N LEU A 161 8.06 -29.97 -3.16
CA LEU A 161 8.85 -31.06 -3.74
C LEU A 161 9.42 -32.01 -2.67
N ALA A 162 9.94 -31.45 -1.57
CA ALA A 162 10.45 -32.23 -0.45
C ALA A 162 9.35 -33.03 0.26
N SER A 163 8.11 -32.51 0.30
CA SER A 163 6.96 -33.26 0.84
C SER A 163 6.45 -34.35 -0.10
N THR A 164 6.55 -34.16 -1.42
CA THR A 164 6.17 -35.19 -2.42
C THR A 164 7.13 -36.37 -2.42
N ILE A 165 8.43 -36.14 -2.19
CA ILE A 165 9.46 -37.21 -2.13
C ILE A 165 9.38 -38.05 -0.84
N ARG A 166 8.68 -37.54 0.19
CA ARG A 166 8.55 -38.19 1.51
C ARG A 166 7.24 -38.95 1.71
N GLN A 167 6.37 -39.04 0.71
CA GLN A 167 5.20 -39.93 0.77
C GLN A 167 5.56 -41.29 0.14
N PRO A 168 5.54 -42.39 0.90
CA PRO A 168 5.73 -43.74 0.37
C PRO A 168 4.57 -44.18 -0.53
#